data_AF-A0A537K2Y9-F1
#
_entry.id   AF-A0A537K2Y9-F1
#
_cell.length_a   1.000
_cell.length_b   1.000
_cell.length_c   1.000
_cell.angle_alpha   90.00
_cell.angle_beta   90.00
_cell.angle_gamma   90.00
#
_symmetry.space_group_name_H-M   'P 1'
#
loop_
_entity.id
_entity.type
_entity.pdbx_description
1 polymer ?
#
loop_
_entity_poly.entity_id
_entity_poly.type
_entity_poly.pdbx_seq_one_letter_code
_entity_poly.pdbx_strand_id
1 'polypeptide(L)'
;MAAHEIEIILNRQLADCLSIPVFITDTIGNLIFYNEPAEEVLGKRFEDTGEMPVEEWATVFKPLDNNGDPMPPEELPLVKTLSDQNPYHKNFQILSLKGKKEPISVTSYPIISRSGDFLGAVAIFWKQKLK
;
A
#
# COMPACT_ATOMS: atom_id res chain seq x y z
N MET A 1 3.97 23.53 -2.30
CA MET A 1 3.99 22.11 -2.71
C MET A 1 5.39 21.61 -2.42
N ALA A 2 5.54 20.68 -1.49
CA ALA A 2 6.84 20.06 -1.25
C ALA A 2 7.26 19.36 -2.55
N ALA A 3 8.45 19.66 -3.05
CA ALA A 3 8.99 18.90 -4.16
C ALA A 3 9.34 17.51 -3.62
N HIS A 4 8.68 16.47 -4.12
CA HIS A 4 9.10 15.11 -3.81
C HIS A 4 10.44 14.81 -4.49
N GLU A 5 11.26 14.00 -3.83
CA GLU A 5 12.49 13.47 -4.40
C GLU A 5 12.21 12.73 -5.72
N ILE A 6 13.19 12.73 -6.62
CA ILE A 6 13.04 12.18 -7.97
C ILE A 6 12.64 10.69 -7.94
N GLU A 7 13.10 9.93 -6.95
CA GLU A 7 12.75 8.53 -6.77
C GLU A 7 11.26 8.32 -6.50
N ILE A 8 10.59 9.21 -5.76
CA ILE A 8 9.14 9.16 -5.54
C ILE A 8 8.40 9.43 -6.85
N ILE A 9 8.85 10.44 -7.61
CA ILE A 9 8.26 10.79 -8.91
C ILE A 9 8.39 9.61 -9.88
N LEU A 10 9.55 8.96 -9.95
CA LEU A 10 9.79 7.80 -10.80
C LEU A 10 8.97 6.58 -10.36
N ASN A 11 8.83 6.33 -9.06
CA ASN A 11 7.96 5.26 -8.55
C ASN A 11 6.51 5.49 -8.94
N ARG A 12 6.02 6.74 -8.87
CA ARG A 12 4.67 7.09 -9.33
C ARG A 12 4.49 6.86 -10.82
N GLN A 13 5.42 7.33 -11.66
CA GLN A 13 5.37 7.10 -13.10
C GLN A 13 5.41 5.61 -13.48
N LEU A 14 6.19 4.81 -12.74
CA LEU A 14 6.21 3.37 -12.92
C LEU A 14 4.86 2.75 -12.52
N ALA A 15 4.30 3.14 -11.37
CA ALA A 15 3.02 2.66 -10.87
C ALA A 15 1.87 2.93 -11.85
N ASP A 16 1.86 4.10 -12.51
CA ASP A 16 0.89 4.45 -13.56
C ASP A 16 0.94 3.49 -14.77
N CYS A 17 2.12 2.90 -15.06
CA CYS A 17 2.29 1.97 -16.17
C CYS A 17 1.99 0.50 -15.80
N LEU A 18 1.76 0.20 -14.52
CA LEU A 18 1.62 -1.17 -14.04
C LEU A 18 0.15 -1.61 -14.04
N SER A 19 -0.10 -2.83 -14.53
CA SER A 19 -1.41 -3.49 -14.45
C SER A 19 -1.68 -4.16 -13.10
N ILE A 20 -0.80 -3.95 -12.12
CA ILE A 20 -0.94 -4.44 -10.75
C ILE A 20 -1.24 -3.27 -9.81
N PRO A 21 -2.03 -3.48 -8.74
CA PRO A 21 -2.22 -2.48 -7.69
C PRO A 21 -0.89 -2.06 -7.04
N VAL A 22 -0.67 -0.75 -6.98
CA VAL A 22 0.50 -0.12 -6.34
C VAL A 22 0.03 0.99 -5.41
N PHE A 23 0.66 1.06 -4.24
CA PHE A 23 0.41 2.04 -3.19
C PHE A 23 1.74 2.60 -2.70
N ILE A 24 1.88 3.91 -2.65
CA ILE A 24 3.14 4.61 -2.34
C ILE A 24 2.91 5.52 -1.14
N THR A 25 3.83 5.47 -0.18
CA THR A 25 3.78 6.25 1.06
C THR A 25 5.03 7.07 1.29
N ASP A 26 4.92 8.10 2.13
CA ASP A 26 6.06 8.80 2.71
C ASP A 26 6.70 7.99 3.86
N THR A 27 7.68 8.57 4.55
CA THR A 27 8.41 7.93 5.66
C THR A 27 7.56 7.70 6.92
N ILE A 28 6.45 8.42 7.07
CA ILE A 28 5.52 8.32 8.21
C ILE A 28 4.42 7.30 7.91
N GLY A 29 4.19 7.01 6.62
CA GLY A 29 3.14 6.13 6.13
C GLY A 29 1.93 6.86 5.56
N ASN A 30 2.02 8.17 5.37
CA ASN A 30 0.98 8.91 4.66
C ASN A 30 0.98 8.48 3.20
N LEU A 31 -0.20 8.27 2.65
CA LEU A 31 -0.39 7.89 1.26
C LEU A 31 -0.05 9.08 0.36
N ILE A 32 0.93 8.88 -0.51
CA ILE A 32 1.32 9.83 -1.56
C ILE A 32 0.53 9.54 -2.86
N PHE A 33 0.38 8.26 -3.21
CA PHE A 33 -0.19 7.85 -4.48
C PHE A 33 -0.66 6.40 -4.48
N TYR A 34 -1.72 6.10 -5.23
CA TYR A 34 -2.04 4.75 -5.68
C TYR A 34 -2.64 4.76 -7.09
N ASN A 35 -2.40 3.70 -7.86
CA ASN A 35 -2.77 3.62 -9.28
C ASN A 35 -4.20 3.09 -9.53
N GLU A 36 -4.68 3.17 -10.77
CA GLU A 36 -6.03 2.72 -11.18
C GLU A 36 -6.34 1.26 -10.76
N PRO A 37 -5.45 0.26 -10.95
CA PRO A 37 -5.68 -1.09 -10.43
C PRO A 37 -5.90 -1.15 -8.90
N ALA A 38 -5.26 -0.28 -8.13
CA ALA A 38 -5.52 -0.18 -6.69
C ALA A 38 -6.88 0.43 -6.40
N GLU A 39 -7.37 1.37 -7.23
CA GLU A 39 -8.73 1.92 -7.11
C GLU A 39 -9.80 0.81 -7.18
N GLU A 40 -9.63 -0.19 -8.04
CA GLU A 40 -10.58 -1.30 -8.18
C GLU A 40 -10.66 -2.17 -6.91
N VAL A 41 -9.53 -2.36 -6.22
CA VAL A 41 -9.46 -3.14 -4.99
C VAL A 41 -9.94 -2.33 -3.79
N LEU A 42 -9.55 -1.05 -3.72
CA LEU A 42 -9.90 -0.13 -2.64
C LEU A 42 -11.33 0.41 -2.77
N GLY A 43 -11.90 0.41 -3.98
CA GLY A 43 -13.23 0.90 -4.30
C GLY A 43 -13.39 2.43 -4.24
N LYS A 44 -12.28 3.18 -4.32
CA LYS A 44 -12.25 4.65 -4.38
C LYS A 44 -11.15 5.11 -5.32
N ARG A 45 -11.42 6.16 -6.10
CA ARG A 45 -10.42 6.74 -7.00
C ARG A 45 -9.42 7.61 -6.24
N PHE A 46 -8.17 7.61 -6.66
CA PHE A 46 -7.15 8.50 -6.07
C PHE A 46 -7.51 9.96 -6.31
N GLU A 47 -8.09 10.30 -7.47
CA GLU A 47 -8.55 11.66 -7.78
C GLU A 47 -9.61 12.19 -6.81
N ASP A 48 -10.42 11.30 -6.22
CA ASP A 48 -11.47 11.68 -5.27
C ASP A 48 -10.94 11.83 -3.84
N THR A 49 -9.80 11.21 -3.53
CA THR A 49 -9.29 11.09 -2.16
C THR A 49 -7.99 11.85 -1.93
N GLY A 50 -7.14 11.94 -2.94
CA GLY A 50 -5.83 12.59 -2.87
C GLY A 50 -4.85 11.87 -1.93
N GLU A 51 -3.82 12.62 -1.53
CA GLU A 51 -2.93 12.21 -0.46
C GLU A 51 -3.71 12.14 0.86
N MET A 52 -3.48 11.10 1.67
CA MET A 52 -4.20 10.92 2.93
C MET A 52 -3.31 10.41 4.07
N PRO A 53 -3.60 10.79 5.32
CA PRO A 53 -2.86 10.31 6.47
C PRO A 53 -2.98 8.80 6.68
N VAL A 54 -2.01 8.24 7.41
CA VAL A 54 -2.00 6.81 7.74
C VAL A 54 -3.26 6.33 8.46
N GLU A 55 -3.77 7.16 9.38
CA GLU A 55 -4.97 6.83 10.14
C GLU A 55 -6.21 6.75 9.25
N GLU A 56 -6.27 7.56 8.19
CA GLU A 56 -7.42 7.56 7.29
C GLU A 56 -7.41 6.33 6.38
N TRP A 57 -6.29 6.04 5.70
CA TRP A 57 -6.25 4.87 4.81
C TRP A 57 -6.33 3.54 5.59
N ALA A 58 -5.78 3.48 6.80
CA ALA A 58 -5.90 2.30 7.67
C ALA A 58 -7.35 1.98 8.07
N THR A 59 -8.26 2.96 8.04
CA THR A 59 -9.69 2.70 8.29
C THR A 59 -10.42 2.15 7.06
N VAL A 60 -9.93 2.47 5.87
CA VAL A 60 -10.47 1.99 4.59
C VAL A 60 -10.08 0.52 4.38
N PHE A 61 -8.84 0.18 4.72
CA PHE A 61 -8.32 -1.17 4.56
C PHE A 61 -8.46 -1.95 5.87
N LYS A 62 -9.37 -2.92 5.90
CA LYS A 62 -9.59 -3.79 7.07
C LYS A 62 -8.95 -5.16 6.83
N PRO A 63 -7.66 -5.33 7.18
CA PRO A 63 -6.97 -6.61 7.08
C PRO A 63 -7.54 -7.58 8.11
N LEU A 64 -7.78 -8.81 7.66
CA LEU A 64 -8.26 -9.92 8.46
C LEU A 64 -7.27 -11.08 8.35
N ASP A 65 -7.06 -11.77 9.46
CA ASP A 65 -6.27 -13.00 9.49
C ASP A 65 -7.04 -14.17 8.84
N ASN A 66 -6.48 -15.37 8.90
CA ASN A 66 -7.12 -16.57 8.33
C ASN A 66 -8.37 -17.02 9.10
N ASN A 67 -8.52 -16.61 10.36
CA ASN A 67 -9.70 -16.88 11.18
C ASN A 67 -10.81 -15.84 10.94
N GLY A 68 -10.47 -14.73 10.28
CA GLY A 68 -11.38 -13.64 9.98
C GLY A 68 -11.39 -12.55 11.04
N ASP A 69 -10.41 -12.53 11.94
CA ASP A 69 -10.23 -11.53 12.98
C ASP A 69 -9.38 -10.36 12.45
N PRO A 70 -9.62 -9.11 12.90
CA PRO A 70 -8.82 -7.96 12.51
C PRO A 70 -7.34 -8.18 12.82
N MET A 71 -6.49 -7.94 11.83
CA MET A 71 -5.05 -8.02 12.03
C MET A 71 -4.52 -6.78 12.75
N PRO A 72 -3.56 -6.95 13.67
CA PRO A 72 -2.87 -5.81 14.25
C PRO A 72 -2.06 -5.06 13.16
N PRO A 73 -2.08 -3.71 13.14
CA PRO A 73 -1.36 -2.93 12.13
C PRO A 73 0.13 -3.26 12.02
N GLU A 74 0.79 -3.55 13.14
CA GLU A 74 2.20 -3.94 13.23
C GLU A 74 2.55 -5.23 12.47
N GLU A 75 1.55 -6.04 12.12
CA GLU A 75 1.73 -7.24 11.32
C GLU A 75 1.61 -7.02 9.81
N LEU A 76 1.22 -5.82 9.38
CA LEU A 76 1.07 -5.49 7.97
C LEU A 76 2.45 -5.30 7.32
N PRO A 77 2.69 -5.89 6.13
CA PRO A 77 3.96 -5.75 5.43
C PRO A 77 4.44 -4.30 5.32
N LEU A 78 3.55 -3.39 4.90
CA LEU A 78 3.88 -1.98 4.72
C LEU A 78 4.32 -1.32 6.03
N VAL A 79 3.61 -1.57 7.14
CA VAL A 79 3.94 -1.00 8.45
C VAL A 79 5.30 -1.50 8.92
N LYS A 80 5.60 -2.80 8.74
CA LYS A 80 6.91 -3.36 9.06
C LYS A 80 8.02 -2.74 8.20
N THR A 81 7.77 -2.57 6.90
CA THR A 81 8.72 -1.91 5.99
C THR A 81 8.99 -0.47 6.39
N LEU A 82 7.96 0.29 6.79
CA LEU A 82 8.14 1.66 7.30
C LEU A 82 8.93 1.69 8.62
N SER A 83 8.77 0.67 9.47
CA SER A 83 9.40 0.61 10.79
C SER A 83 10.90 0.29 10.76
N ASP A 84 11.34 -0.63 9.90
CA ASP A 84 12.73 -1.12 9.90
C ASP A 84 13.44 -1.03 8.54
N GLN A 85 12.75 -0.51 7.52
CA GLN A 85 13.27 -0.29 6.18
C GLN A 85 13.67 -1.59 5.45
N ASN A 86 13.03 -2.72 5.77
CA ASN A 86 13.20 -4.00 5.04
C ASN A 86 11.97 -4.37 4.21
N PRO A 87 12.16 -5.15 3.13
CA PRO A 87 11.03 -5.69 2.38
C PRO A 87 10.28 -6.77 3.16
N TYR A 88 8.96 -6.78 3.03
CA TYR A 88 8.10 -7.78 3.65
C TYR A 88 7.06 -8.31 2.67
N HIS A 89 6.64 -9.55 2.92
CA HIS A 89 5.58 -10.20 2.16
C HIS A 89 4.64 -10.94 3.10
N LYS A 90 3.32 -10.83 2.86
CA LYS A 90 2.32 -11.58 3.60
C LYS A 90 1.08 -11.81 2.77
N ASN A 91 0.45 -12.96 3.00
CA ASN A 91 -0.87 -13.29 2.48
C ASN A 91 -1.88 -13.16 3.62
N PHE A 92 -2.98 -12.48 3.36
CA PHE A 92 -4.06 -12.28 4.33
C PHE A 92 -5.36 -11.93 3.62
N GLN A 93 -6.46 -11.80 4.37
CA GLN A 93 -7.76 -11.44 3.82
C GLN A 93 -8.05 -9.96 4.00
N ILE A 94 -8.81 -9.36 3.10
CA ILE A 94 -9.33 -8.01 3.27
C ILE A 94 -10.83 -8.00 3.19
N LEU A 95 -11.46 -7.12 3.98
CA LEU A 95 -12.87 -6.81 3.79
C LEU A 95 -13.01 -5.70 2.73
N SER A 96 -13.47 -6.08 1.54
CA SER A 96 -13.82 -5.12 0.49
C SER A 96 -14.93 -4.16 0.96
N LEU A 97 -15.00 -2.96 0.38
CA LEU A 97 -16.13 -2.04 0.58
C LEU A 97 -17.50 -2.66 0.23
N LYS A 98 -17.52 -3.73 -0.59
CA LYS A 98 -18.73 -4.52 -0.90
C LYS A 98 -19.07 -5.58 0.17
N GLY A 99 -18.37 -5.59 1.31
CA GLY A 99 -18.56 -6.54 2.41
C GLY A 99 -18.06 -7.96 2.14
N LYS A 100 -17.29 -8.19 1.07
CA LYS A 100 -16.72 -9.50 0.72
C LYS A 100 -15.31 -9.63 1.29
N LYS A 101 -15.02 -10.79 1.90
CA LYS A 101 -13.66 -11.19 2.28
C LYS A 101 -12.92 -11.65 1.03
N GLU A 102 -11.82 -11.00 0.69
CA GLU A 102 -11.00 -11.35 -0.47
C GLU A 102 -9.58 -11.70 -0.01
N PRO A 103 -9.04 -12.87 -0.39
CA PRO A 103 -7.66 -13.20 -0.10
C PRO A 103 -6.75 -12.40 -1.03
N ILE A 104 -5.77 -11.73 -0.43
CA ILE A 104 -4.76 -10.97 -1.16
C ILE A 104 -3.36 -11.39 -0.74
N SER A 105 -2.44 -11.10 -1.64
CA SER A 105 -1.01 -11.18 -1.39
C SER A 105 -0.45 -9.77 -1.44
N VAL A 106 0.37 -9.40 -0.46
CA VAL A 106 0.96 -8.07 -0.36
C VAL A 106 2.46 -8.18 -0.23
N THR A 107 3.19 -7.43 -1.04
CA THR A 107 4.63 -7.22 -0.92
C THR A 107 4.90 -5.75 -0.73
N SER A 108 5.70 -5.40 0.26
CA SER A 108 6.18 -4.04 0.49
C SER A 108 7.70 -3.95 0.43
N TYR A 109 8.21 -2.81 0.01
CA TYR A 109 9.65 -2.51 -0.05
C TYR A 109 9.92 -1.01 0.14
N PRO A 110 11.07 -0.63 0.73
CA PRO A 110 11.42 0.76 0.98
C PRO A 110 11.85 1.46 -0.32
N ILE A 111 11.64 2.77 -0.37
CA ILE A 111 12.21 3.68 -1.37
C ILE A 111 13.39 4.38 -0.72
N ILE A 112 14.58 4.15 -1.26
CA ILE A 112 15.83 4.74 -0.79
C ILE A 112 16.37 5.67 -1.87
N SER A 113 16.76 6.89 -1.48
CA SER A 113 17.36 7.85 -2.39
C SER A 113 18.76 7.39 -2.84
N ARG A 114 19.31 8.01 -3.88
CA ARG A 114 20.72 7.80 -4.24
C ARG A 114 21.73 8.16 -3.14
N SER A 115 21.38 9.06 -2.21
CA SER A 115 22.20 9.40 -1.04
C SER A 115 22.07 8.41 0.12
N GLY A 116 21.15 7.44 0.03
CA GLY A 116 20.90 6.46 1.08
C GLY A 116 19.81 6.87 2.08
N ASP A 117 19.09 7.96 1.80
CA ASP A 117 18.02 8.45 2.67
C ASP A 117 16.74 7.65 2.45
N PHE A 118 16.04 7.32 3.53
CA PHE A 118 14.73 6.69 3.46
C PHE A 118 13.66 7.70 3.06
N LEU A 119 12.94 7.42 1.98
CA LEU A 119 11.96 8.34 1.40
C LEU A 119 10.50 7.89 1.60
N GLY A 120 10.30 6.66 2.06
CA GLY A 120 8.99 6.03 2.22
C GLY A 120 8.98 4.62 1.67
N ALA A 121 7.81 4.08 1.35
CA ALA A 121 7.67 2.70 0.92
C ALA A 121 6.62 2.50 -0.17
N VAL A 122 6.80 1.45 -0.95
CA VAL A 122 5.82 0.94 -1.89
C VAL A 122 5.21 -0.33 -1.33
N ALA A 123 3.90 -0.49 -1.49
CA ALA A 123 3.20 -1.77 -1.38
C ALA A 123 2.56 -2.11 -2.72
N ILE A 124 2.78 -3.34 -3.18
CA ILE A 124 2.06 -3.94 -4.30
C ILE A 124 1.21 -5.08 -3.77
N PHE A 125 0.03 -5.27 -4.35
CA PHE A 125 -0.87 -6.33 -3.90
C PHE A 125 -1.76 -6.85 -5.00
N TRP A 126 -2.20 -8.10 -4.87
CA TRP A 126 -3.09 -8.73 -5.85
C TRP A 126 -4.02 -9.72 -5.18
N LYS A 127 -5.19 -9.92 -5.78
CA LYS A 127 -6.11 -10.99 -5.38
C LYS A 127 -5.45 -12.33 -5.65
N GLN A 128 -5.46 -13.21 -4.65
CA GLN A 128 -5.05 -14.58 -4.88
C GLN A 128 -6.14 -15.31 -5.66
N LYS A 129 -5.75 -15.99 -6.74
CA LYS A 129 -6.62 -16.99 -7.36
C LYS A 129 -6.64 -18.19 -6.41
N LEU A 130 -7.78 -18.42 -5.76
CA LEU A 130 -8.06 -19.70 -5.10
C LEU A 130 -7.96 -20.78 -6.20
N LYS A 131 -7.05 -21.73 -6.02
CA LYS A 131 -6.96 -22.92 -6.87
C LYS A 131 -8.14 -23.84 -6.63
#